data_AF-A0A0F8Y1J7-F1
#
_entry.id   AF-A0A0F8Y1J7-F1
#
_cell.length_a   1.000
_cell.length_b   1.000
_cell.length_c   1.000
_cell.angle_alpha   90.00
_cell.angle_beta   90.00
_cell.angle_gamma   90.00
#
_symmetry.space_group_name_H-M   'P 1'
#
loop_
_entity.id
_entity.type
_entity.pdbx_description
1 polymer ?
#
loop_
_entity_poly.entity_id
_entity_poly.type
_entity_poly.pdbx_seq_one_letter_code
_entity_poly.pdbx_strand_id
1 'polypeptide(L)' 'MKMPYQGKQIEVTEVEAVTHHEPWNEYQLSDGKILKIKTILTKVCRADGEKTLEGEPIYIINTANIVRVK' A
#
# COMPACT_ATOMS: atom_id res chain seq x y z
N MET A 1 16.00 -6.63 -7.10
CA MET A 1 15.60 -7.94 -6.53
C MET A 1 14.43 -8.45 -7.34
N LYS A 2 14.29 -9.77 -7.51
CA LYS A 2 13.17 -10.30 -8.31
C LYS A 2 11.91 -10.49 -7.48
N MET A 3 10.76 -10.08 -8.01
CA MET A 3 9.46 -10.24 -7.37
C MET A 3 8.41 -10.73 -8.39
N PRO A 4 7.51 -11.65 -8.01
CA PRO A 4 6.37 -11.98 -8.85
C PRO A 4 5.38 -10.82 -8.88
N TYR A 5 5.06 -10.34 -10.08
CA TYR A 5 4.07 -9.29 -10.33
C TYR A 5 3.25 -9.65 -11.56
N GLN A 6 1.92 -9.71 -11.43
CA GLN A 6 0.99 -10.06 -12.52
C GLN A 6 1.37 -11.34 -13.30
N GLY A 7 1.89 -12.35 -12.59
CA GLY A 7 2.29 -13.63 -13.21
C GLY A 7 3.66 -13.63 -13.89
N LYS A 8 4.45 -12.55 -13.81
CA LYS A 8 5.82 -12.45 -14.32
C LYS A 8 6.81 -12.19 -13.18
N GLN A 9 8.07 -12.55 -13.39
CA GLN A 9 9.18 -12.15 -12.52
C GLN A 9 9.74 -10.82 -13.03
N ILE A 10 9.71 -9.79 -12.20
CA ILE A 10 10.24 -8.46 -12.53
C ILE A 10 11.37 -8.08 -11.56
N GLU A 11 12.29 -7.24 -12.02
CA GLU A 11 13.26 -6.61 -11.12
C GLU A 11 12.60 -5.42 -10.42
N VAL A 12 12.87 -5.31 -9.13
CA VAL A 12 12.38 -4.22 -8.30
C VAL A 12 13.49 -3.65 -7.42
N THR A 13 13.40 -2.35 -7.14
CA THR A 13 14.25 -1.64 -6.20
C THR A 13 13.42 -1.24 -4.98
N GLU A 14 13.89 -1.58 -3.79
CA GLU A 14 13.24 -1.16 -2.54
C GLU A 14 13.41 0.35 -2.34
N VAL A 15 12.33 1.01 -1.92
CA VAL A 15 12.28 2.46 -1.74
C VAL A 15 11.91 2.75 -0.30
N GLU A 16 12.75 3.54 0.37
CA GLU A 16 12.52 3.94 1.75
C GLU A 16 11.45 5.05 1.83
N ALA A 17 10.49 4.89 2.74
CA ALA A 17 9.51 5.93 3.04
C ALA A 17 10.09 6.88 4.11
N VAL A 18 10.55 8.06 3.68
CA VAL A 18 11.26 9.03 4.56
C VAL A 18 10.35 9.80 5.51
N THR A 19 9.09 10.04 5.12
CA THR A 19 8.08 10.72 5.94
C THR A 19 6.75 10.02 5.74
N HIS A 20 6.04 9.73 6.82
CA HIS A 20 4.74 9.07 6.76
C HIS A 20 3.76 9.73 7.74
N HIS A 21 2.51 9.89 7.30
CA HIS A 21 1.39 10.24 8.15
C HIS A 21 0.28 9.22 7.90
N GLU A 22 0.02 8.39 8.90
CA GLU A 22 -0.93 7.28 8.82
C GLU A 22 -2.04 7.54 9.83
N PRO A 23 -3.08 8.34 9.50
CA PRO A 23 -4.18 8.58 10.42
C PRO A 23 -5.14 7.38 10.50
N TRP A 24 -5.99 7.38 11.51
CA TRP A 24 -7.16 6.50 11.53
C TRP A 24 -8.21 7.05 10.56
N ASN A 25 -8.76 6.18 9.72
CA ASN A 25 -10.00 6.44 9.00
C ASN A 25 -11.17 5.97 9.86
N GLU A 26 -12.19 6.81 10.02
CA GLU A 26 -13.36 6.52 10.86
C GLU A 26 -14.63 6.55 9.99
N TYR A 27 -15.46 5.52 10.13
CA TYR A 27 -16.70 5.35 9.38
C TYR A 27 -17.84 5.09 10.36
N GLN A 28 -18.89 5.92 10.29
CA GLN A 28 -20.13 5.67 10.99
C GLN A 28 -20.94 4.61 10.24
N LEU A 29 -21.27 3.52 10.90
CA LEU A 29 -22.05 2.44 10.33
C LEU A 29 -23.54 2.66 10.55
N SER A 30 -24.37 2.01 9.73
CA SER A 30 -25.84 2.11 9.81
C SER A 30 -26.43 1.55 11.11
N ASP A 31 -25.68 0.72 11.84
CA ASP A 31 -26.05 0.19 13.16
C ASP A 31 -25.59 1.07 14.33
N GLY A 32 -25.08 2.28 14.03
CA GLY A 32 -24.66 3.27 15.01
C GLY A 32 -23.23 3.11 15.53
N LYS A 33 -22.50 2.04 15.15
CA LYS A 33 -21.09 1.84 15.56
C LYS A 33 -20.13 2.71 14.77
N ILE A 34 -18.93 2.91 15.31
CA ILE A 34 -17.83 3.56 14.59
C ILE A 34 -16.77 2.51 14.25
N LEU A 35 -16.60 2.24 12.95
CA LEU A 35 -15.50 1.45 12.43
C LEU A 35 -14.27 2.35 12.28
N LYS A 36 -13.14 1.96 12.86
CA LYS A 36 -11.85 2.60 12.67
C LYS A 36 -10.91 1.65 11.93
N ILE A 37 -10.29 2.13 10.86
CA ILE A 37 -9.26 1.39 10.13
C ILE A 37 -8.02 2.26 9.94
N LYS A 38 -6.85 1.68 10.23
CA LYS A 38 -5.55 2.30 9.99
C LYS A 38 -4.77 1.41 9.04
N THR A 39 -4.38 1.97 7.90
CA THR A 39 -3.46 1.32 6.96
C THR A 39 -2.04 1.73 7.32
N ILE A 40 -1.19 0.73 7.49
CA ILE A 40 0.24 0.89 7.80
C ILE A 40 1.03 0.42 6.58
N LEU A 41 1.89 1.27 6.04
CA LEU A 41 2.77 0.93 4.94
C LEU A 41 3.99 0.18 5.49
N THR A 42 4.23 -1.05 5.03
CA THR A 42 5.31 -1.90 5.55
C THR A 42 6.43 -2.12 4.55
N LYS A 43 6.15 -2.01 3.25
CA LYS A 43 7.18 -2.09 2.20
C LYS A 43 6.77 -1.28 0.98
N VAL A 44 7.75 -0.67 0.33
CA VAL A 44 7.60 -0.06 -0.99
C VAL A 44 8.71 -0.57 -1.90
N CYS A 45 8.35 -1.03 -3.09
CA CYS A 45 9.29 -1.40 -4.14
C CYS A 45 8.87 -0.74 -5.44
N ARG A 46 9.80 -0.13 -6.17
CA ARG A 46 9.57 0.36 -7.53
C ARG A 46 9.89 -0.77 -8.51
N ALA A 47 8.98 -1.03 -9.45
CA ALA A 47 9.21 -1.98 -10.52
C ALA A 47 10.15 -1.36 -11.57
N ASP A 48 11.33 -1.95 -11.74
CA ASP A 48 12.33 -1.42 -12.66
C ASP A 48 12.03 -1.87 -14.09
N GLY A 49 11.90 -0.90 -15.00
CA GLY A 49 11.56 -1.16 -16.41
C GLY A 49 10.06 -1.31 -16.69
N GLU A 50 9.22 -1.37 -15.66
CA GLU A 50 7.77 -1.41 -15.79
C GLU A 50 7.15 -0.02 -15.55
N LYS A 51 6.20 0.37 -16.39
CA LYS A 51 5.54 1.67 -16.33
C LYS A 51 4.04 1.54 -16.61
N THR A 52 3.25 2.50 -16.14
CA THR A 52 1.84 2.60 -16.53
C THR A 52 1.72 2.99 -18.01
N LEU A 53 0.50 2.97 -18.56
CA LEU A 53 0.24 3.40 -19.93
C LEU A 53 0.61 4.88 -20.17
N GLU A 54 0.53 5.67 -19.11
CA GLU A 54 0.89 7.08 -19.06
C GLU A 54 2.41 7.30 -18.89
N GLY A 55 3.19 6.24 -18.73
CA GLY A 55 4.65 6.29 -18.61
C GLY A 55 5.17 6.50 -17.18
N GLU A 56 4.28 6.43 -16.17
CA GLU A 56 4.62 6.61 -14.76
C GLU A 56 5.25 5.34 -14.17
N PRO A 57 6.19 5.46 -13.22
CA PRO A 57 6.79 4.31 -12.55
C PRO A 57 5.75 3.54 -11.72
N ILE A 58 5.81 2.21 -11.79
CA ILE A 58 4.94 1.35 -10.99
C ILE A 58 5.57 1.12 -9.62
N TYR A 59 4.78 1.29 -8.56
CA TYR A 59 5.15 0.94 -7.19
C TYR A 59 4.30 -0.22 -6.68
N ILE A 60 4.99 -1.21 -6.11
CA ILE A 60 4.42 -2.37 -5.45
C ILE A 60 4.59 -2.14 -3.96
N ILE A 61 3.48 -2.17 -3.23
CA ILE A 61 3.46 -1.91 -1.81
C ILE A 61 2.92 -3.09 -1.03
N ASN A 62 3.44 -3.25 0.19
CA ASN A 62 2.82 -4.10 1.20
C ASN A 62 2.27 -3.20 2.30
N THR A 63 1.06 -3.53 2.74
CA THR A 63 0.41 -2.84 3.85
C THR A 63 -0.13 -3.83 4.86
N ALA A 64 -0.25 -3.37 6.11
CA ALA A 64 -1.02 -4.03 7.15
C ALA A 64 -2.21 -3.15 7.52
N ASN A 65 -3.35 -3.76 7.82
CA ASN A 65 -4.54 -3.03 8.25
C ASN A 65 -4.85 -3.38 9.71
N ILE A 66 -5.00 -2.35 10.54
CA ILE A 66 -5.48 -2.49 11.91
C ILE A 66 -6.94 -2.04 11.92
N VAL A 67 -7.84 -2.90 12.38
CA VAL A 67 -9.28 -2.65 12.39
C VAL A 67 -9.80 -2.68 13.83
N ARG A 68 -10.64 -1.71 14.19
CA ARG A 68 -11.31 -1.62 15.49
C ARG A 68 -12.74 -1.17 15.30
N VAL A 69 -13.66 -1.68 16.11
CA VAL A 69 -15.05 -1.19 16.18
C VAL A 69 -15.29 -0.65 17.58
N LYS A 70 -15.92 0.53 17.66
CA LYS A 70 -16.43 1.12 18.90
C LYS A 70 -17.95 1.07 18.92
#